data_AF-A0A9P4PFR3-F1
#
_entry.id   AF-A0A9P4PFR3-F1
#
_cell.length_a   1.000
_cell.length_b   1.000
_cell.length_c   1.000
_cell.angle_alpha   90.00
_cell.angle_beta   90.00
_cell.angle_gamma   90.00
#
_symmetry.space_group_name_H-M   'P 1'
#
loop_
_entity.id
_entity.type
_entity.pdbx_description
1 polymer ?
#
loop_
_entity_poly.entity_id
_entity_poly.type
_entity_poly.pdbx_seq_one_letter_code
_entity_poly.pdbx_strand_id
1 'polypeptide(L)'
;VFTALTSSAVAVGNAVVLNKCSSPIYAWSVGSSVGAKQTIATGKNFTEALHSDATSGGIALKITTVDDGLYTGAPQQIYSYSLDGASVWYWDRYDLSTAFGEPFLGKRVTVTSSGSPSIDWPKGSNPGGSQVKVGSSGQDVVFT
;
A
#
# COMPACT_ATOMS: atom_id res chain seq x y z
N VAL A 1 -39.70 -22.21 8.11
CA VAL A 1 -38.65 -22.26 7.07
C VAL A 1 -37.54 -21.32 7.51
N PHE A 2 -36.36 -21.82 7.88
CA PHE A 2 -35.19 -20.99 8.17
C PHE A 2 -34.45 -20.77 6.85
N THR A 3 -34.46 -19.55 6.34
CA THR A 3 -33.60 -19.13 5.22
C THR A 3 -32.17 -18.99 5.74
N ALA A 4 -31.30 -19.94 5.39
CA ALA A 4 -29.87 -19.78 5.58
C ALA A 4 -29.37 -18.73 4.57
N LEU A 5 -28.90 -17.58 5.06
CA LEU A 5 -28.10 -16.68 4.23
C LEU A 5 -26.74 -17.34 4.03
N THR A 6 -26.53 -17.96 2.87
CA THR A 6 -25.20 -18.34 2.42
C THR A 6 -24.42 -17.05 2.19
N SER A 7 -23.59 -16.67 3.17
CA SER A 7 -22.65 -15.56 3.00
C SER A 7 -21.63 -16.01 1.96
N SER A 8 -21.80 -15.55 0.71
CA SER A 8 -20.77 -15.70 -0.31
C SER A 8 -19.56 -14.92 0.17
N ALA A 9 -18.54 -15.61 0.67
CA ALA A 9 -17.25 -14.99 0.93
C ALA A 9 -16.74 -14.43 -0.39
N VAL A 10 -16.86 -13.12 -0.58
CA VAL A 10 -16.18 -12.45 -1.67
C VAL A 10 -14.68 -12.63 -1.42
N ALA A 11 -14.00 -13.34 -2.30
CA ALA A 11 -12.55 -13.41 -2.27
C ALA A 11 -12.03 -11.99 -2.50
N VAL A 12 -11.58 -11.35 -1.43
CA VAL A 12 -10.92 -10.05 -1.50
C VAL A 12 -9.53 -10.26 -2.10
N GLY A 13 -9.08 -9.30 -2.91
CA GLY A 13 -7.72 -9.26 -3.45
C GLY A 13 -6.70 -8.94 -2.36
N ASN A 14 -5.48 -8.66 -2.78
CA ASN A 14 -4.36 -8.39 -1.90
C ASN A 14 -3.79 -6.98 -2.08
N ALA A 15 -3.26 -6.41 -1.00
CA ALA A 15 -2.31 -5.31 -1.07
C ALA A 15 -0.91 -5.90 -1.24
N VAL A 16 -0.22 -5.50 -2.30
CA VAL A 16 1.09 -6.05 -2.69
C VAL A 16 2.12 -4.92 -2.77
N VAL A 17 3.29 -5.13 -2.17
CA VAL A 17 4.47 -4.26 -2.34
C VAL A 17 5.54 -5.04 -3.08
N LEU A 18 5.75 -4.72 -4.35
CA LEU A 18 6.73 -5.37 -5.22
C LEU A 18 8.02 -4.57 -5.29
N ASN A 19 9.12 -5.14 -4.82
CA ASN A 19 10.43 -4.49 -4.89
C ASN A 19 11.12 -4.76 -6.24
N LYS A 20 11.25 -3.73 -7.08
CA LYS A 20 12.10 -3.76 -8.29
C LYS A 20 13.41 -2.99 -8.16
N CYS A 21 13.74 -2.48 -6.96
CA CYS A 21 15.03 -1.85 -6.70
C CYS A 21 16.17 -2.89 -6.73
N SER A 22 17.41 -2.43 -6.89
CA SER A 22 18.61 -3.26 -6.81
C SER A 22 18.98 -3.67 -5.36
N SER A 23 18.32 -3.10 -4.36
CA SER A 23 18.54 -3.36 -2.93
C SER A 23 17.23 -3.75 -2.25
N PRO A 24 17.29 -4.41 -1.07
CA PRO A 24 16.11 -4.63 -0.23
C PRO A 24 15.40 -3.33 0.12
N ILE A 25 14.09 -3.43 0.32
CA ILE A 25 13.25 -2.40 0.93
C ILE A 25 12.54 -3.01 2.14
N TYR A 26 12.01 -2.16 3.01
CA TYR A 26 11.38 -2.55 4.25
C TYR A 26 9.96 -2.00 4.30
N ALA A 27 9.01 -2.83 4.71
CA ALA A 27 7.61 -2.43 4.77
C ALA A 27 6.97 -2.80 6.11
N TRP A 28 5.98 -2.02 6.52
CA TRP A 28 5.12 -2.27 7.66
C TRP A 28 3.67 -2.04 7.26
N SER A 29 2.80 -2.98 7.63
CA SER A 29 1.35 -2.78 7.57
C SER A 29 0.89 -2.06 8.84
N VAL A 30 0.27 -0.89 8.68
CA VAL A 30 -0.06 0.01 9.79
C VAL A 30 -1.55 0.36 9.76
N GLY A 31 -2.29 -0.13 10.74
CA GLY A 31 -3.65 0.28 11.08
C GLY A 31 -3.66 1.03 12.41
N SER A 32 -4.46 0.55 13.37
CA SER A 32 -4.43 1.00 14.78
C SER A 32 -3.13 0.63 15.51
N SER A 33 -2.41 -0.36 15.01
CA SER A 33 -1.09 -0.78 15.48
C SER A 33 -0.14 -0.99 14.30
N VAL A 34 1.16 -0.90 14.57
CA VAL A 34 2.21 -1.20 13.59
C VAL A 34 2.46 -2.71 13.57
N GLY A 35 2.34 -3.32 12.40
CA GLY A 35 2.65 -4.73 12.18
C GLY A 35 4.16 -5.04 12.20
N ALA A 36 4.51 -6.32 12.03
CA ALA A 36 5.90 -6.75 11.97
C ALA A 36 6.63 -6.19 10.74
N LYS A 37 7.91 -5.85 10.90
CA LYS A 37 8.79 -5.45 9.78
C LYS A 37 8.86 -6.55 8.74
N GLN A 38 8.68 -6.17 7.48
CA GLN A 38 8.85 -7.04 6.32
C GLN A 38 10.08 -6.60 5.54
N THR A 39 11.08 -7.49 5.43
CA THR A 39 12.24 -7.26 4.55
C THR A 39 11.95 -7.84 3.17
N ILE A 40 11.86 -6.98 2.17
CA ILE A 40 11.50 -7.35 0.79
C ILE A 40 12.75 -7.30 -0.07
N ALA A 41 13.32 -8.46 -0.37
CA ALA A 41 14.49 -8.57 -1.24
C ALA A 41 14.19 -8.12 -2.68
N THR A 42 15.24 -7.82 -3.44
CA THR A 42 15.17 -7.48 -4.87
C THR A 42 14.36 -8.52 -5.66
N GLY A 43 13.35 -8.06 -6.40
CA GLY A 43 12.47 -8.90 -7.21
C GLY A 43 11.44 -9.71 -6.41
N LYS A 44 11.36 -9.51 -5.09
CA LYS A 44 10.36 -10.13 -4.22
C LYS A 44 9.24 -9.15 -3.87
N ASN A 45 8.18 -9.69 -3.27
CA ASN A 45 7.06 -8.89 -2.81
C ASN A 45 6.69 -9.24 -1.37
N PHE A 46 6.09 -8.26 -0.69
CA PHE A 46 5.22 -8.47 0.45
C PHE A 46 3.77 -8.48 -0.04
N THR A 47 2.95 -9.34 0.54
CA THR A 47 1.53 -9.49 0.19
C THR A 47 0.74 -9.66 1.48
N GLU A 48 -0.37 -8.92 1.61
CA GLU A 48 -1.40 -9.16 2.61
C GLU A 48 -2.78 -9.11 1.96
N ALA A 49 -3.73 -9.90 2.47
CA ALA A 49 -5.12 -9.79 2.02
C ALA A 49 -5.64 -8.37 2.33
N LEU A 50 -6.41 -7.79 1.41
CA LEU A 50 -7.08 -6.52 1.68
C LEU A 50 -8.00 -6.70 2.89
N HIS A 51 -7.82 -5.84 3.89
CA HIS A 51 -8.62 -5.83 5.11
C HIS A 51 -8.84 -4.41 5.62
N SER A 52 -9.75 -4.26 6.59
CA SER A 52 -9.97 -2.99 7.28
C SER A 52 -9.53 -3.10 8.73
N ASP A 53 -8.92 -2.04 9.25
CA ASP A 53 -8.73 -1.87 10.68
C ASP A 53 -9.99 -1.19 11.26
N ALA A 54 -10.52 -1.74 12.35
CA ALA A 54 -11.78 -1.26 12.94
C ALA A 54 -11.71 0.15 13.55
N THR A 55 -10.50 0.66 13.84
CA THR A 55 -10.29 1.96 14.48
C THR A 55 -9.88 3.01 13.45
N SER A 56 -8.92 2.72 12.58
CA SER A 56 -8.44 3.65 11.55
C SER A 56 -9.26 3.61 10.26
N GLY A 57 -10.08 2.57 10.05
CA GLY A 57 -10.93 2.38 8.85
C GLY A 57 -10.18 1.89 7.60
N GLY A 58 -8.85 1.96 7.60
CA GLY A 58 -7.99 1.51 6.50
C GLY A 58 -6.59 1.20 6.97
N ILE A 59 -5.75 0.76 6.04
CA ILE A 59 -4.39 0.29 6.27
C ILE A 59 -3.42 1.15 5.47
N ALA A 60 -2.30 1.50 6.09
CA ALA A 60 -1.18 2.18 5.46
C ALA A 60 0.04 1.24 5.42
N LEU A 61 0.47 0.88 4.22
CA LEU A 61 1.76 0.24 3.97
C LEU A 61 2.84 1.32 3.93
N LYS A 62 3.61 1.41 5.02
CA LYS A 62 4.75 2.32 5.13
C LYS A 62 6.00 1.63 4.63
N ILE A 63 6.72 2.23 3.69
CA ILE A 63 7.82 1.60 2.95
C ILE A 63 9.07 2.48 3.03
N THR A 64 10.21 1.89 3.38
CA THR A 64 11.50 2.59 3.47
C THR A 64 12.60 1.82 2.74
N THR A 65 13.67 2.53 2.35
CA THR A 65 14.91 1.93 1.80
C THR A 65 15.99 1.71 2.86
N VAL A 66 15.78 2.27 4.07
CA VAL A 66 16.65 2.11 5.23
C VAL A 66 16.03 1.09 6.18
N ASP A 67 16.85 0.17 6.70
CA ASP A 67 16.40 -0.82 7.67
C ASP A 67 15.93 -0.14 8.96
N ASP A 68 14.79 -0.60 9.50
CA ASP A 68 14.07 0.04 10.60
C ASP A 68 13.78 1.54 10.37
N GLY A 69 13.69 1.95 9.10
CA GLY A 69 13.45 3.33 8.67
C GLY A 69 12.21 3.99 9.28
N LEU A 70 11.20 3.18 9.60
CA LEU A 70 9.98 3.62 10.29
C LEU A 70 10.27 4.29 11.64
N TYR A 71 11.31 3.84 12.35
CA TYR A 71 11.65 4.28 13.71
C TYR A 71 12.87 5.19 13.79
N THR A 72 13.63 5.32 12.70
CA THR A 72 14.89 6.09 12.67
C THR A 72 14.74 7.46 12.02
N GLY A 73 13.53 7.82 11.59
CA GLY A 73 13.30 9.06 10.84
C GLY A 73 13.80 8.99 9.40
N ALA A 74 13.90 7.78 8.83
CA ALA A 74 14.25 7.65 7.42
C ALA A 74 13.09 8.10 6.52
N PRO A 75 13.37 8.50 5.26
CA PRO A 75 12.33 8.75 4.27
C PRO A 75 11.37 7.56 4.11
N GLN A 76 10.07 7.84 4.03
CA GLN A 76 9.01 6.82 3.92
C GLN A 76 8.07 7.12 2.76
N GLN A 77 7.68 6.08 2.02
CA GLN A 77 6.60 6.11 1.05
C GLN A 77 5.36 5.46 1.68
N ILE A 78 4.19 6.05 1.52
CA ILE A 78 2.96 5.55 2.15
C ILE A 78 1.91 5.25 1.10
N TYR A 79 1.76 3.96 0.85
CA TYR A 79 0.65 3.42 0.07
C TYR A 79 -0.45 2.99 1.02
N SER A 80 -1.66 3.51 0.87
CA SER A 80 -2.78 3.19 1.77
C SER A 80 -3.97 2.66 0.98
N TYR A 81 -4.79 1.88 1.67
CA TYR A 81 -6.04 1.37 1.14
C TYR A 81 -7.12 1.26 2.22
N SER A 82 -8.38 1.32 1.80
CA SER A 82 -9.55 1.02 2.64
C SER A 82 -10.59 0.27 1.85
N LEU A 83 -11.28 -0.67 2.50
CA LEU A 83 -12.36 -1.42 1.89
C LEU A 83 -13.71 -0.77 2.17
N ASP A 84 -14.53 -0.72 1.13
CA ASP A 84 -15.95 -0.35 1.19
C ASP A 84 -16.75 -1.36 0.36
N GLY A 85 -17.14 -2.47 1.00
CA GLY A 85 -17.83 -3.58 0.36
C GLY A 85 -17.08 -4.16 -0.84
N ALA A 86 -17.66 -4.02 -2.04
CA ALA A 86 -17.09 -4.51 -3.29
C ALA A 86 -16.01 -3.57 -3.89
N SER A 87 -15.72 -2.46 -3.24
CA SER A 87 -14.77 -1.46 -3.69
C SER A 87 -13.55 -1.39 -2.76
N VAL A 88 -12.39 -1.18 -3.36
CA VAL A 88 -11.16 -0.79 -2.65
C VAL A 88 -10.81 0.62 -3.07
N TRP A 89 -10.72 1.50 -2.07
CA TRP A 89 -10.15 2.82 -2.24
C TRP A 89 -8.66 2.69 -1.97
N TYR A 90 -7.84 3.16 -2.88
CA TYR A 90 -6.41 3.20 -2.68
C TYR A 90 -5.87 4.58 -3.02
N TRP A 91 -4.91 5.00 -2.24
CA TRP A 91 -4.25 6.26 -2.45
C TRP A 91 -2.80 6.13 -2.06
N ASP A 92 -1.97 6.81 -2.84
CA ASP A 92 -0.58 6.99 -2.49
C ASP A 92 -0.48 8.38 -1.85
N ARG A 93 -0.20 8.38 -0.54
CA ARG A 93 0.06 9.61 0.19
C ARG A 93 1.56 9.75 0.29
N TYR A 94 2.01 10.93 -0.06
CA TYR A 94 3.25 11.41 0.47
C TYR A 94 2.99 11.81 1.93
N ASP A 95 3.70 11.20 2.89
CA ASP A 95 3.76 11.81 4.22
C ASP A 95 4.61 13.07 4.04
N LEU A 96 3.94 14.21 3.93
CA LEU A 96 4.49 15.52 3.64
C LEU A 96 5.24 16.08 4.86
N SER A 97 6.04 15.23 5.50
CA SER A 97 7.15 15.68 6.30
C SER A 97 8.32 15.89 5.34
N THR A 98 8.47 17.13 4.89
CA THR A 98 9.72 17.63 4.30
C THR A 98 10.94 17.43 5.22
N ALA A 99 10.77 16.93 6.44
CA ALA A 99 11.86 16.59 7.35
C ALA A 99 12.59 15.28 7.00
N PHE A 100 11.97 14.35 6.24
CA PHE A 100 12.55 13.01 6.04
C PHE A 100 12.86 12.62 4.59
N GLY A 101 12.30 13.32 3.58
CA GLY A 101 12.69 13.17 2.16
C GLY A 101 11.94 12.08 1.37
N GLU A 102 12.44 11.79 0.15
CA GLU A 102 11.80 10.91 -0.84
C GLU A 102 12.60 9.61 -1.01
N PRO A 103 12.15 8.46 -0.46
CA PRO A 103 12.95 7.22 -0.45
C PRO A 103 13.25 6.66 -1.85
N PHE A 104 12.41 7.01 -2.82
CA PHE A 104 12.48 6.52 -4.19
C PHE A 104 12.76 7.61 -5.23
N LEU A 105 13.29 8.77 -4.81
CA LEU A 105 13.63 9.85 -5.74
C LEU A 105 14.53 9.35 -6.89
N GLY A 106 14.11 9.67 -8.12
CA GLY A 106 14.77 9.22 -9.34
C GLY A 106 14.36 7.82 -9.81
N LYS A 107 13.48 7.12 -9.09
CA LYS A 107 12.93 5.80 -9.46
C LYS A 107 11.43 5.92 -9.70
N ARG A 108 10.88 5.20 -10.67
CA ARG A 108 9.43 5.20 -10.90
C ARG A 108 8.70 4.46 -9.78
N VAL A 109 7.63 5.06 -9.27
CA VAL A 109 6.70 4.46 -8.31
C VAL A 109 5.32 4.35 -8.97
N THR A 110 4.67 3.21 -8.82
CA THR A 110 3.31 2.99 -9.36
C THR A 110 2.41 2.28 -8.37
N VAL A 111 1.11 2.58 -8.43
CA VAL A 111 0.05 1.78 -7.80
C VAL A 111 -0.95 1.39 -8.85
N THR A 112 -1.14 0.09 -9.06
CA THR A 112 -1.99 -0.45 -10.13
C THR A 112 -2.96 -1.48 -9.57
N SER A 113 -4.17 -1.52 -10.13
CA SER A 113 -5.14 -2.57 -9.87
C SER A 113 -5.85 -2.90 -11.18
N SER A 114 -6.11 -4.19 -11.42
CA SER A 114 -6.67 -4.65 -12.70
C SER A 114 -8.02 -3.99 -12.98
N GLY A 115 -8.19 -3.48 -14.20
CA GLY A 115 -9.41 -2.78 -14.62
C GLY A 115 -9.66 -1.43 -13.93
N SER A 116 -8.69 -0.90 -13.16
CA SER A 116 -8.84 0.33 -12.37
C SER A 116 -7.76 1.37 -12.75
N PRO A 117 -7.99 2.67 -12.53
CA PRO A 117 -7.01 3.70 -12.85
C PRO A 117 -5.74 3.61 -12.00
N SER A 118 -4.57 3.79 -12.61
CA SER A 118 -3.29 3.73 -11.88
C SER A 118 -2.86 5.07 -11.28
N ILE A 119 -2.01 4.99 -10.26
CA ILE A 119 -1.14 6.10 -9.81
C ILE A 119 0.24 5.83 -10.41
N ASP A 120 0.86 6.86 -11.00
CA ASP A 120 2.17 6.75 -11.64
C ASP A 120 2.99 7.99 -11.37
N TRP A 121 4.10 7.81 -10.66
CA TRP A 121 5.08 8.84 -10.32
C TRP A 121 6.41 8.48 -11.00
N PRO A 122 6.65 8.97 -12.24
CA PRO A 122 7.82 8.57 -13.03
C PRO A 122 9.17 8.87 -12.39
N LYS A 123 9.21 9.85 -11.48
CA LYS A 123 10.42 10.29 -10.77
C LYS A 123 10.47 9.86 -9.30
N GLY A 124 9.48 9.10 -8.82
CA GLY A 124 9.42 8.65 -7.42
C GLY A 124 9.19 9.79 -6.45
N SER A 125 8.64 10.87 -6.98
CA SER A 125 8.33 12.11 -6.32
C SER A 125 6.87 12.44 -6.66
N ASN A 126 6.10 12.81 -5.65
CA ASN A 126 4.70 13.14 -5.84
C ASN A 126 4.59 14.40 -6.74
N PRO A 127 3.89 14.34 -7.90
CA PRO A 127 3.79 15.47 -8.83
C PRO A 127 2.92 16.63 -8.30
N GLY A 128 2.34 16.50 -7.11
CA GLY A 128 1.45 17.46 -6.47
C GLY A 128 0.07 16.87 -6.17
N GLY A 129 -0.40 17.07 -4.94
CA GLY A 129 -1.73 16.64 -4.48
C GLY A 129 -1.82 15.17 -4.05
N SER A 130 -2.87 14.85 -3.28
CA SER A 130 -3.19 13.47 -2.92
C SER A 130 -3.92 12.80 -4.09
N GLN A 131 -3.40 11.67 -4.59
CA GLN A 131 -4.05 10.90 -5.65
C GLN A 131 -4.86 9.77 -5.00
N VAL A 132 -6.18 9.84 -5.12
CA VAL A 132 -7.10 8.78 -4.67
C VAL A 132 -7.72 8.13 -5.90
N LYS A 133 -7.68 6.79 -5.95
CA LYS A 133 -8.30 5.99 -6.99
C LYS A 133 -9.18 4.91 -6.34
N VAL A 134 -10.10 4.36 -7.12
CA VAL A 134 -11.03 3.33 -6.68
C VAL A 134 -10.95 2.17 -7.67
N GLY A 135 -10.94 0.96 -7.13
CA GLY A 135 -11.00 -0.28 -7.88
C GLY A 135 -11.92 -1.31 -7.23
N SER A 136 -11.92 -2.52 -7.80
CA SER A 136 -12.67 -3.65 -7.25
C SER A 136 -11.92 -4.28 -6.09
N SER A 137 -12.58 -4.53 -4.96
CA SER A 137 -11.98 -5.20 -3.80
C SER A 137 -11.62 -6.67 -4.06
N GLY A 138 -12.07 -7.25 -5.18
CA GLY A 138 -11.66 -8.59 -5.63
C GLY A 138 -10.41 -8.61 -6.51
N GLN A 139 -9.72 -7.48 -6.68
CA GLN A 139 -8.49 -7.38 -7.44
C GLN A 139 -7.32 -6.98 -6.54
N ASP A 140 -6.13 -7.46 -6.88
CA ASP A 140 -4.92 -7.02 -6.20
C ASP A 140 -4.67 -5.53 -6.50
N VAL A 141 -4.13 -4.85 -5.49
CA VAL A 141 -3.61 -3.49 -5.61
C VAL A 141 -2.12 -3.56 -5.36
N VAL A 142 -1.34 -3.27 -6.39
CA VAL A 142 0.11 -3.52 -6.43
C VAL A 142 0.85 -2.20 -6.45
N PHE A 143 1.61 -1.95 -5.39
CA PHE A 143 2.66 -0.93 -5.32
C PHE A 143 3.95 -1.50 -5.95
N THR A 144 4.61 -0.74 -6.82
CA THR A 144 5.91 -1.11 -7.41
C THR A 144 6.85 0.08 -7.46
#